data_AF-A0A3P8TX20-F1
#
_entry.id   AF-A0A3P8TX20-F1
#
_cell.length_a   1.000
_cell.length_b   1.000
_cell.length_c   1.000
_cell.angle_alpha   90.00
_cell.angle_beta   90.00
_cell.angle_gamma   90.00
#
_symmetry.space_group_name_H-M   'P 1'
#
loop_
_entity.id
_entity.type
_entity.pdbx_description
1 polymer ?
#
loop_
_entity_poly.entity_id
_entity_poly.type
_entity_poly.pdbx_seq_one_letter_code
_entity_poly.pdbx_strand_id
1 'polypeptide(L)'
;KYQKIRIYILSNLIYCKTFVPQCPNIPVAERVDCYPDAGASKGCVQRGCCWSPLNERNAPWCFFPTNHGYTVVSEGSSNPYELTARLKRMDSPSLFGGDIQELVFQAEMQTSNRLHFKIYDANNKRFEVPHEHVRTVSSNPSTPLHKALRITREPFGLTVRRSDDEKVLFDTTMAPLVFADQYLQLSARLPSHNIYGLGEHVHQNYRHDTYWKTWPIFTRDSFPNGVTLQPAPAVTFRTIGGVLDFYIVFGYTPEQVVAEFLELIGRPVIPAYWSLGFQLSRWNYGNLTEVKATVDRNRAINLPYDVQYTDIDYMEDKKIFTYDKVKFKELPQFADYLNEKGQKYILILDPAVATSKRVGNAPYESYDRGTAVDAWVTYSDGKTPLLGEVWPGETVFPDYTSQNCIDWWVDEYQRLYTEIKHDALWIVSQF
;
A
#
# COMPACT_ATOMS: atom_id res chain seq x y z
N LYS A 1 21.84 68.79 39.67
CA LYS A 1 21.99 67.34 39.92
C LYS A 1 21.05 66.56 39.00
N TYR A 2 21.38 66.45 37.70
CA TYR A 2 20.63 65.65 36.72
C TYR A 2 21.63 64.99 35.77
N GLN A 3 21.47 63.70 35.51
CA GLN A 3 22.46 62.85 34.86
C GLN A 3 21.86 62.30 33.56
N LYS A 4 22.45 62.65 32.40
CA LYS A 4 21.99 62.15 31.09
C LYS A 4 22.35 60.68 30.94
N ILE A 5 21.38 59.80 31.11
CA ILE A 5 21.50 58.39 30.76
C ILE A 5 21.41 58.27 29.23
N ARG A 6 22.48 57.81 28.58
CA ARG A 6 22.43 57.30 27.20
C ARG A 6 22.17 55.80 27.26
N ILE A 7 20.99 55.37 26.81
CA ILE A 7 20.71 53.95 26.56
C ILE A 7 21.37 53.58 25.23
N TYR A 8 22.34 52.67 25.26
CA TYR A 8 22.86 52.03 24.06
C TYR A 8 22.06 50.74 23.82
N ILE A 9 21.21 50.76 22.80
CA ILE A 9 20.55 49.54 22.33
C ILE A 9 21.58 48.75 21.51
N LEU A 10 22.13 47.70 22.09
CA LEU A 10 22.92 46.70 21.35
C LEU A 10 21.96 45.85 20.51
N SER A 11 21.77 46.24 19.25
CA SER A 11 21.05 45.45 18.26
C SER A 11 21.87 44.21 17.90
N ASN A 12 21.63 43.10 18.62
CA ASN A 12 22.15 41.79 18.24
C ASN A 12 21.55 41.36 16.89
N LEU A 13 22.26 41.67 15.80
CA LEU A 13 21.99 41.14 14.47
C LEU A 13 22.30 39.64 14.47
N ILE A 14 21.29 38.85 14.82
CA ILE A 14 21.29 37.40 14.59
C ILE A 14 21.37 37.21 13.08
N TYR A 15 22.56 36.89 12.58
CA TYR A 15 22.78 36.45 11.20
C TYR A 15 22.05 35.11 11.01
N CYS A 16 20.77 35.17 10.65
CA CYS A 16 20.05 34.03 10.14
C CYS A 16 20.75 33.58 8.85
N LYS A 17 21.45 32.43 8.89
CA LYS A 17 22.07 31.85 7.71
C LYS A 17 20.97 31.45 6.74
N THR A 18 20.71 32.29 5.75
CA THR A 18 19.83 31.96 4.62
C THR A 18 20.39 30.75 3.91
N PHE A 19 19.68 29.63 3.91
CA PHE A 19 20.06 28.44 3.16
C PHE A 19 20.18 28.79 1.67
N VAL A 20 21.25 28.31 1.03
CA VAL A 20 21.47 28.46 -0.42
C VAL A 20 21.50 27.05 -1.01
N PRO A 21 20.62 26.71 -1.97
CA PRO A 21 20.66 25.42 -2.64
C PRO A 21 21.90 25.29 -3.54
N GLN A 22 22.67 24.23 -3.34
CA GLN A 22 23.74 23.83 -4.25
C GLN A 22 23.14 23.11 -5.45
N CYS A 23 22.93 23.83 -6.54
CA CYS A 23 22.21 23.30 -7.71
C CYS A 23 23.15 22.58 -8.69
N PRO A 24 23.02 21.26 -8.88
CA PRO A 24 23.87 20.51 -9.78
C PRO A 24 23.43 20.71 -11.24
N ASN A 25 24.40 20.72 -12.16
CA ASN A 25 24.14 20.73 -13.60
C ASN A 25 23.92 19.29 -14.11
N ILE A 26 22.70 18.78 -13.99
CA ILE A 26 22.32 17.40 -14.33
C ILE A 26 21.37 17.33 -15.54
N PRO A 27 21.37 16.21 -16.30
CA PRO A 27 20.39 15.95 -17.34
C PRO A 27 18.95 16.03 -16.82
N VAL A 28 18.04 16.51 -17.68
CA VAL A 28 16.63 16.72 -17.30
C VAL A 28 15.97 15.46 -16.77
N ALA A 29 16.24 14.30 -17.39
CA ALA A 29 15.73 13.00 -16.96
C ALA A 29 16.12 12.59 -15.53
N GLU A 30 17.28 13.05 -15.04
CA GLU A 30 17.83 12.71 -13.72
C GLU A 30 17.35 13.63 -12.60
N ARG A 31 16.69 14.75 -12.95
CA ARG A 31 16.10 15.65 -11.95
C ARG A 31 15.00 14.93 -11.18
N VAL A 32 15.17 14.82 -9.85
CA VAL A 32 14.08 14.44 -8.95
C VAL A 32 13.36 15.69 -8.50
N ASP A 33 12.04 15.65 -8.64
CA ASP A 33 11.11 16.72 -8.34
C ASP A 33 11.05 17.06 -6.84
N CYS A 34 11.33 18.33 -6.52
CA CYS A 34 11.39 18.89 -5.15
C CYS A 34 10.14 19.72 -4.80
N TYR A 35 9.17 19.80 -5.71
CA TYR A 35 7.87 20.44 -5.48
C TYR A 35 6.77 19.61 -6.15
N PRO A 36 6.34 18.49 -5.52
CA PRO A 36 5.35 17.59 -6.09
C PRO A 36 3.92 18.12 -6.06
N ASP A 37 3.67 19.22 -5.35
CA ASP A 37 2.37 19.88 -5.32
C ASP A 37 2.11 20.67 -6.60
N ALA A 38 0.83 20.92 -6.90
CA ALA A 38 0.46 21.76 -8.03
C ALA A 38 1.06 23.18 -7.94
N GLY A 39 1.58 23.69 -9.05
CA GLY A 39 1.98 25.10 -9.16
C GLY A 39 3.35 25.47 -8.60
N ALA A 40 4.37 24.63 -8.84
CA ALA A 40 5.78 24.65 -8.39
C ALA A 40 6.64 25.93 -8.58
N SER A 41 6.02 27.10 -8.75
CA SER A 41 6.56 28.41 -9.11
C SER A 41 7.54 29.04 -8.08
N LYS A 42 7.27 30.25 -7.58
CA LYS A 42 8.21 31.00 -6.72
C LYS A 42 8.48 30.32 -5.36
N GLY A 43 7.63 29.38 -4.94
CA GLY A 43 7.83 28.56 -3.74
C GLY A 43 9.02 27.59 -3.83
N CYS A 44 9.52 27.27 -5.02
CA CYS A 44 10.64 26.35 -5.21
C CYS A 44 11.88 26.75 -4.38
N VAL A 45 12.33 28.00 -4.52
CA VAL A 45 13.52 28.49 -3.81
C VAL A 45 13.27 28.62 -2.30
N GLN A 46 12.03 28.84 -1.87
CA GLN A 46 11.65 28.92 -0.45
C GLN A 46 11.76 27.56 0.27
N ARG A 47 11.50 26.45 -0.45
CA ARG A 47 11.78 25.08 0.01
C ARG A 47 13.26 24.69 -0.03
N GLY A 48 14.15 25.60 -0.44
CA GLY A 48 15.56 25.28 -0.65
C GLY A 48 15.79 24.35 -1.85
N CYS A 49 14.91 24.38 -2.85
CA CYS A 49 15.04 23.61 -4.08
C CYS A 49 15.66 24.45 -5.20
N CYS A 50 16.09 23.78 -6.26
CA CYS A 50 16.71 24.37 -7.45
C CYS A 50 15.69 24.66 -8.54
N TRP A 51 15.69 25.90 -9.03
CA TRP A 51 14.76 26.37 -10.06
C TRP A 51 15.44 26.51 -11.43
N SER A 52 14.98 25.73 -12.40
CA SER A 52 15.42 25.78 -13.80
C SER A 52 14.25 25.39 -14.71
N PRO A 53 13.46 26.37 -15.20
CA PRO A 53 12.28 26.11 -16.02
C PRO A 53 12.64 25.56 -17.41
N LEU A 54 11.74 24.75 -17.98
CA LEU A 54 11.95 24.02 -19.23
C LEU A 54 10.70 24.07 -20.13
N ASN A 55 10.87 23.92 -21.43
CA ASN A 55 9.77 23.72 -22.38
C ASN A 55 9.35 22.25 -22.52
N GLU A 56 9.91 21.34 -21.71
CA GLU A 56 9.54 19.92 -21.69
C GLU A 56 8.33 19.69 -20.78
N ARG A 57 7.38 18.86 -21.23
CA ARG A 57 6.16 18.52 -20.48
C ARG A 57 6.46 17.51 -19.37
N ASN A 58 5.85 17.71 -18.20
CA ASN A 58 6.00 16.91 -16.97
C ASN A 58 7.42 16.86 -16.35
N ALA A 59 8.47 17.29 -17.05
CA ALA A 59 9.81 17.39 -16.50
C ALA A 59 9.91 18.47 -15.39
N PRO A 60 10.56 18.19 -14.24
CA PRO A 60 10.55 19.11 -13.11
C PRO A 60 11.41 20.36 -13.33
N TRP A 61 10.75 21.51 -13.21
CA TRP A 61 11.38 22.82 -13.16
C TRP A 61 11.98 23.10 -11.77
N CYS A 62 11.44 22.44 -10.73
CA CYS A 62 11.91 22.50 -9.36
C CYS A 62 12.49 21.15 -8.93
N PHE A 63 13.78 21.08 -8.60
CA PHE A 63 14.48 19.83 -8.31
C PHE A 63 15.43 19.94 -7.10
N PHE A 64 15.85 18.81 -6.55
CA PHE A 64 16.67 18.80 -5.32
C PHE A 64 18.10 19.35 -5.54
N PRO A 65 18.67 20.07 -4.56
CA PRO A 65 20.09 20.41 -4.53
C PRO A 65 20.93 19.25 -3.95
N THR A 66 22.26 19.37 -4.03
CA THR A 66 23.19 18.39 -3.43
C THR A 66 23.36 18.54 -1.90
N ASN A 67 22.97 19.67 -1.31
CA ASN A 67 23.08 19.95 0.13
C ASN A 67 21.75 19.81 0.89
N HIS A 68 21.01 18.72 0.62
CA HIS A 68 19.77 18.37 1.31
C HIS A 68 19.81 16.89 1.70
N GLY A 69 18.99 16.47 2.67
CA GLY A 69 18.89 15.08 3.11
C GLY A 69 19.59 14.83 4.43
N TYR A 70 20.40 13.77 4.50
CA TYR A 70 21.01 13.25 5.73
C TYR A 70 22.50 12.97 5.56
N THR A 71 23.24 12.86 6.66
CA THR A 71 24.63 12.35 6.68
C THR A 71 24.79 11.20 7.68
N VAL A 72 25.76 10.32 7.44
CA VAL A 72 26.10 9.20 8.33
C VAL A 72 26.95 9.70 9.49
N VAL A 73 26.39 9.65 10.71
CA VAL A 73 27.07 10.07 11.95
C VAL A 73 27.91 8.93 12.53
N SER A 74 27.35 7.72 12.55
CA SER A 74 28.05 6.51 13.00
C SER A 74 27.56 5.29 12.23
N GLU A 75 28.40 4.26 12.20
CA GLU A 75 28.23 3.05 11.41
C GLU A 75 28.80 1.89 12.22
N GLY A 76 28.10 0.75 12.26
CA GLY A 76 28.50 -0.42 13.03
C GLY A 76 27.91 -1.69 12.43
N SER A 77 28.64 -2.79 12.56
CA SER A 77 28.28 -4.10 12.03
C SER A 77 28.45 -5.14 13.14
N SER A 78 27.38 -5.89 13.40
CA SER A 78 27.30 -7.02 14.35
C SER A 78 27.99 -8.26 13.78
N ASN A 79 27.82 -8.51 12.48
CA ASN A 79 28.42 -9.59 11.71
C ASN A 79 28.48 -9.21 10.21
N PRO A 80 29.22 -9.95 9.35
CA PRO A 80 29.45 -9.59 7.94
C PRO A 80 28.22 -9.45 7.04
N TYR A 81 27.02 -9.79 7.52
CA TYR A 81 25.76 -9.77 6.80
C TYR A 81 24.81 -8.64 7.27
N GLU A 82 25.17 -7.92 8.34
CA GLU A 82 24.36 -6.88 8.97
C GLU A 82 25.13 -5.54 9.05
N LEU A 83 24.41 -4.44 8.89
CA LEU A 83 24.92 -3.08 9.01
C LEU A 83 23.87 -2.16 9.63
N THR A 84 24.26 -1.40 10.65
CA THR A 84 23.43 -0.35 11.27
C THR A 84 24.18 0.98 11.21
N ALA A 85 23.49 2.04 10.81
CA ALA A 85 24.04 3.40 10.79
C ALA A 85 23.07 4.41 11.44
N ARG A 86 23.60 5.37 12.18
CA ARG A 86 22.86 6.55 12.65
C ARG A 86 22.99 7.65 11.60
N LEU A 87 21.86 8.14 11.12
CA LEU A 87 21.79 9.25 10.17
C LEU A 87 21.31 10.51 10.89
N LYS A 88 21.83 11.68 10.48
CA LYS A 88 21.38 12.98 10.96
C LYS A 88 21.00 13.88 9.80
N ARG A 89 19.89 14.61 9.92
CA ARG A 89 19.40 15.53 8.89
C ARG A 89 20.40 16.68 8.68
N MET A 90 20.57 17.09 7.42
CA MET A 90 21.36 18.25 7.03
C MET A 90 20.57 19.55 7.30
N ASP A 91 21.28 20.66 7.49
CA ASP A 91 20.71 22.00 7.62
C ASP A 91 20.09 22.45 6.29
N SER A 92 18.81 22.16 6.08
CA SER A 92 18.03 22.57 4.91
C SER A 92 16.58 22.93 5.28
N PRO A 93 15.86 23.74 4.48
CA PRO A 93 14.44 24.02 4.73
C PRO A 93 13.59 22.75 4.73
N SER A 94 12.42 22.84 5.35
CA SER A 94 11.41 21.78 5.30
C SER A 94 10.59 21.87 4.01
N LEU A 95 10.12 20.73 3.51
CA LEU A 95 9.17 20.68 2.39
C LEU A 95 7.71 20.75 2.88
N PHE A 96 7.40 20.06 3.99
CA PHE A 96 6.04 19.79 4.48
C PHE A 96 5.86 19.93 6.02
N GLY A 97 6.91 20.27 6.76
CA GLY A 97 6.95 20.23 8.22
C GLY A 97 7.30 18.83 8.76
N GLY A 98 7.50 18.71 10.07
CA GLY A 98 7.62 17.41 10.76
C GLY A 98 8.89 16.61 10.47
N ASP A 99 9.98 17.23 9.99
CA ASP A 99 11.23 16.54 9.66
C ASP A 99 11.86 15.81 10.85
N ILE A 100 12.14 14.52 10.67
CA ILE A 100 12.77 13.68 11.70
C ILE A 100 14.29 13.93 11.66
N GLN A 101 14.85 14.46 12.73
CA GLN A 101 16.22 14.97 12.75
C GLN A 101 17.29 13.86 12.81
N GLU A 102 16.95 12.71 13.38
CA GLU A 102 17.84 11.57 13.56
C GLU A 102 17.11 10.29 13.15
N LEU A 103 17.76 9.46 12.34
CA LEU A 103 17.23 8.19 11.86
C LEU A 103 18.20 7.05 12.20
N VAL A 104 17.67 5.82 12.20
CA VAL A 104 18.48 4.61 12.06
C VAL A 104 18.25 4.06 10.66
N PHE A 105 19.35 3.73 9.98
CA PHE A 105 19.37 2.81 8.85
C PHE A 105 19.82 1.44 9.36
N GLN A 106 19.07 0.39 9.04
CA GLN A 106 19.49 -1.00 9.20
C GLN A 106 19.45 -1.70 7.84
N ALA A 107 20.40 -2.58 7.57
CA ALA A 107 20.38 -3.48 6.44
C ALA A 107 20.93 -4.86 6.81
N GLU A 108 20.35 -5.89 6.19
CA GLU A 108 20.72 -7.29 6.36
C GLU A 108 20.63 -8.05 5.03
N MET A 109 21.59 -8.93 4.77
CA MET A 109 21.42 -9.99 3.77
C MET A 109 20.61 -11.11 4.42
N GLN A 110 19.30 -11.18 4.16
CA GLN A 110 18.47 -12.27 4.69
C GLN A 110 18.84 -13.59 4.04
N THR A 111 18.85 -13.64 2.71
CA THR A 111 19.25 -14.81 1.92
C THR A 111 20.34 -14.40 0.94
N SER A 112 20.98 -15.35 0.26
CA SER A 112 21.91 -15.04 -0.83
C SER A 112 21.27 -14.22 -1.97
N ASN A 113 19.93 -14.26 -2.08
CA ASN A 113 19.13 -13.59 -3.11
C ASN A 113 18.29 -12.42 -2.58
N ARG A 114 18.33 -12.09 -1.27
CA ARG A 114 17.46 -11.08 -0.68
C ARG A 114 18.19 -10.18 0.31
N LEU A 115 18.35 -8.91 -0.08
CA LEU A 115 18.74 -7.80 0.78
C LEU A 115 17.48 -7.15 1.35
N HIS A 116 17.43 -6.96 2.67
CA HIS A 116 16.43 -6.11 3.34
C HIS A 116 17.15 -4.88 3.90
N PHE A 117 16.51 -3.70 3.78
CA PHE A 117 16.92 -2.52 4.53
C PHE A 117 15.72 -1.70 5.01
N LYS A 118 15.85 -1.10 6.20
CA LYS A 118 14.83 -0.24 6.80
C LYS A 118 15.43 1.07 7.30
N ILE A 119 14.72 2.17 7.05
CA ILE A 119 15.02 3.50 7.61
C ILE A 119 13.83 3.93 8.48
N TYR A 120 14.12 4.28 9.74
CA TYR A 120 13.11 4.65 10.73
C TYR A 120 13.63 5.71 11.72
N ASP A 121 12.72 6.29 12.51
CA ASP A 121 13.03 7.32 13.50
C ASP A 121 13.94 6.78 14.62
N ALA A 122 14.99 7.52 14.94
CA ALA A 122 16.00 7.14 15.93
C ALA A 122 15.50 7.03 17.38
N ASN A 123 14.38 7.70 17.68
CA ASN A 123 13.94 8.09 19.02
C ASN A 123 12.45 7.75 19.27
N ASN A 124 11.60 7.71 18.24
CA ASN A 124 10.18 7.39 18.34
C ASN A 124 9.83 6.09 17.60
N LYS A 125 8.88 5.30 18.13
CA LYS A 125 8.24 4.23 17.36
C LYS A 125 7.29 4.84 16.34
N ARG A 126 7.27 4.27 15.13
CA ARG A 126 6.38 4.64 14.03
C ARG A 126 5.56 3.43 13.59
N PHE A 127 4.54 3.64 12.77
CA PHE A 127 3.77 2.53 12.20
C PHE A 127 4.66 1.69 11.27
N GLU A 128 4.67 0.38 11.50
CA GLU A 128 5.23 -0.65 10.62
C GLU A 128 4.10 -1.63 10.29
N VAL A 129 4.08 -2.19 9.08
CA VAL A 129 2.97 -3.05 8.63
C VAL A 129 2.99 -4.39 9.39
N PRO A 130 1.93 -4.77 10.14
CA PRO A 130 1.89 -6.00 10.92
C PRO A 130 1.55 -7.22 10.04
N HIS A 131 2.40 -7.50 9.05
CA HIS A 131 2.17 -8.54 8.04
C HIS A 131 2.31 -9.96 8.62
N GLU A 132 1.30 -10.78 8.37
CA GLU A 132 1.09 -12.13 8.90
C GLU A 132 2.06 -13.20 8.36
N HIS A 133 2.59 -12.99 7.15
CA HIS A 133 3.51 -13.89 6.46
C HIS A 133 4.98 -13.47 6.53
N VAL A 134 5.30 -12.17 6.40
CA VAL A 134 6.68 -11.68 6.48
C VAL A 134 7.22 -11.83 7.91
N ARG A 135 8.34 -12.53 8.05
CA ARG A 135 8.96 -12.85 9.35
C ARG A 135 10.47 -12.70 9.28
N THR A 136 11.12 -12.38 10.39
CA THR A 136 12.58 -12.45 10.54
C THR A 136 13.04 -13.89 10.25
N VAL A 137 13.93 -14.06 9.27
CA VAL A 137 14.32 -15.40 8.81
C VAL A 137 15.62 -15.82 9.50
N SER A 138 15.63 -17.02 10.09
CA SER A 138 16.84 -17.65 10.64
C SER A 138 17.66 -18.32 9.52
N SER A 139 18.15 -17.52 8.57
CA SER A 139 18.89 -17.95 7.40
C SER A 139 20.38 -17.62 7.49
N ASN A 140 21.21 -18.47 6.89
CA ASN A 140 22.66 -18.27 6.78
C ASN A 140 22.99 -17.76 5.36
N PRO A 141 22.99 -16.44 5.10
CA PRO A 141 23.37 -15.88 3.81
C PRO A 141 24.81 -16.28 3.42
N SER A 142 25.04 -16.65 2.16
CA SER A 142 26.39 -16.96 1.66
C SER A 142 27.19 -15.72 1.24
N THR A 143 26.52 -14.58 1.09
CA THR A 143 27.06 -13.36 0.48
C THR A 143 27.13 -12.25 1.52
N PRO A 144 28.34 -11.83 1.95
CA PRO A 144 28.51 -10.69 2.88
C PRO A 144 27.90 -9.40 2.34
N LEU A 145 27.29 -8.61 3.23
CA LEU A 145 26.48 -7.44 2.87
C LEU A 145 27.26 -6.39 2.08
N HIS A 146 28.55 -6.18 2.38
CA HIS A 146 29.42 -5.24 1.65
C HIS A 146 29.61 -5.57 0.15
N LYS A 147 29.31 -6.81 -0.27
CA LYS A 147 29.27 -7.16 -1.70
C LYS A 147 28.00 -6.61 -2.36
N ALA A 148 26.83 -6.82 -1.76
CA ALA A 148 25.57 -6.36 -2.33
C ALA A 148 25.33 -4.86 -2.16
N LEU A 149 25.76 -4.28 -1.02
CA LEU A 149 25.43 -2.91 -0.60
C LEU A 149 26.68 -2.05 -0.37
N ARG A 150 26.62 -0.78 -0.81
CA ARG A 150 27.54 0.30 -0.44
C ARG A 150 26.76 1.52 0.04
N ILE A 151 27.20 2.14 1.13
CA ILE A 151 26.67 3.43 1.62
C ILE A 151 27.58 4.58 1.16
N THR A 152 26.96 5.64 0.66
CA THR A 152 27.55 6.98 0.51
C THR A 152 27.22 7.78 1.79
N ARG A 153 28.18 8.52 2.35
CA ARG A 153 28.05 9.11 3.70
C ARG A 153 27.52 10.54 3.75
N GLU A 154 27.81 11.38 2.77
CA GLU A 154 27.43 12.80 2.73
C GLU A 154 27.25 13.28 1.27
N PRO A 155 26.01 13.58 0.84
CA PRO A 155 24.75 13.17 1.47
C PRO A 155 24.63 11.62 1.53
N PHE A 156 23.78 11.14 2.43
CA PHE A 156 23.48 9.72 2.58
C PHE A 156 22.80 9.16 1.33
N GLY A 157 23.27 8.01 0.86
CA GLY A 157 22.65 7.27 -0.23
C GLY A 157 23.15 5.82 -0.30
N LEU A 158 22.38 4.97 -0.98
CA LEU A 158 22.62 3.55 -1.09
C LEU A 158 22.93 3.19 -2.55
N THR A 159 23.96 2.39 -2.79
CA THR A 159 24.16 1.71 -4.07
C THR A 159 24.09 0.20 -3.83
N VAL A 160 23.04 -0.43 -4.36
CA VAL A 160 22.88 -1.90 -4.38
C VAL A 160 23.31 -2.43 -5.73
N ARG A 161 24.09 -3.52 -5.72
CA ARG A 161 24.61 -4.23 -6.89
C ARG A 161 24.44 -5.74 -6.70
N ARG A 162 24.38 -6.48 -7.81
CA ARG A 162 24.53 -7.94 -7.77
C ARG A 162 25.98 -8.30 -7.46
N SER A 163 26.22 -9.36 -6.70
CA SER A 163 27.56 -9.76 -6.24
C SER A 163 28.49 -10.31 -7.33
N ASP A 164 27.95 -10.69 -8.49
CA ASP A 164 28.63 -11.61 -9.42
C ASP A 164 29.01 -10.94 -10.76
N ASP A 165 28.23 -9.93 -11.19
CA ASP A 165 28.50 -9.08 -12.36
C ASP A 165 28.79 -7.62 -11.98
N GLU A 166 28.85 -7.31 -10.67
CA GLU A 166 28.99 -5.95 -10.08
C GLU A 166 27.93 -4.93 -10.57
N LYS A 167 26.87 -5.39 -11.25
CA LYS A 167 25.88 -4.51 -11.87
C LYS A 167 25.03 -3.83 -10.81
N VAL A 168 25.05 -2.50 -10.81
CA VAL A 168 24.17 -1.65 -9.99
C VAL A 168 22.71 -1.91 -10.37
N LEU A 169 21.88 -2.21 -9.38
CA LEU A 169 20.45 -2.54 -9.54
C LEU A 169 19.52 -1.48 -8.92
N PHE A 170 19.97 -0.79 -7.88
CA PHE A 170 19.19 0.23 -7.17
C PHE A 170 20.17 1.26 -6.58
N ASP A 171 20.17 2.48 -7.10
CA ASP A 171 21.12 3.52 -6.70
C ASP A 171 20.40 4.82 -6.32
N THR A 172 20.37 5.11 -5.03
CA THR A 172 19.67 6.27 -4.47
C THR A 172 20.52 7.55 -4.49
N THR A 173 21.78 7.49 -4.93
CA THR A 173 22.66 8.68 -4.93
C THR A 173 22.23 9.78 -5.90
N MET A 174 21.23 9.54 -6.74
CA MET A 174 20.65 10.54 -7.65
C MET A 174 19.85 11.64 -6.95
N ALA A 175 19.35 11.42 -5.72
CA ALA A 175 18.55 12.38 -4.98
C ALA A 175 18.57 12.14 -3.47
N PRO A 176 18.39 13.19 -2.64
CA PRO A 176 18.43 13.05 -1.20
C PRO A 176 17.22 12.29 -0.62
N LEU A 177 17.47 11.52 0.43
CA LEU A 177 16.45 11.02 1.34
C LEU A 177 15.71 12.19 2.00
N VAL A 178 14.38 12.16 2.00
CA VAL A 178 13.53 13.03 2.82
C VAL A 178 12.73 12.17 3.79
N PHE A 179 12.72 12.53 5.08
CA PHE A 179 12.00 11.77 6.11
C PHE A 179 11.36 12.72 7.13
N ALA A 180 10.07 12.96 6.95
CA ALA A 180 9.22 13.71 7.85
C ALA A 180 8.03 12.86 8.29
N ASP A 181 7.36 13.26 9.38
CA ASP A 181 6.26 12.50 9.99
C ASP A 181 5.17 12.07 8.99
N GLN A 182 4.80 12.98 8.07
CA GLN A 182 3.81 12.75 7.01
C GLN A 182 4.36 12.92 5.58
N TYR A 183 5.68 12.85 5.39
CA TYR A 183 6.30 12.81 4.05
C TYR A 183 7.64 12.09 4.06
N LEU A 184 7.67 10.89 3.50
CA LEU A 184 8.87 10.08 3.33
C LEU A 184 9.13 9.88 1.83
N GLN A 185 10.35 10.15 1.37
CA GLN A 185 10.72 10.00 -0.04
C GLN A 185 12.09 9.34 -0.21
N LEU A 186 12.13 8.31 -1.06
CA LEU A 186 13.36 7.70 -1.56
C LEU A 186 13.26 7.54 -3.08
N SER A 187 14.33 7.93 -3.79
CA SER A 187 14.44 7.80 -5.25
C SER A 187 15.56 6.84 -5.58
N ALA A 188 15.45 6.09 -6.68
CA ALA A 188 16.51 5.20 -7.13
C ALA A 188 16.61 5.09 -8.65
N ARG A 189 17.85 5.20 -9.15
CA ARG A 189 18.22 4.90 -10.54
C ARG A 189 18.22 3.39 -10.74
N LEU A 190 17.64 2.93 -11.85
CA LEU A 190 17.46 1.51 -12.18
C LEU A 190 18.29 1.11 -13.42
N PRO A 191 18.67 -0.17 -13.57
CA PRO A 191 19.56 -0.61 -14.65
C PRO A 191 18.94 -0.68 -16.06
N SER A 192 17.62 -0.47 -16.20
CA SER A 192 16.94 -0.48 -17.51
C SER A 192 15.51 0.07 -17.43
N HIS A 193 14.92 0.41 -18.58
CA HIS A 193 13.50 0.76 -18.72
C HIS A 193 12.55 -0.46 -18.70
N ASN A 194 13.05 -1.68 -18.49
CA ASN A 194 12.23 -2.90 -18.48
C ASN A 194 11.65 -3.13 -17.07
N ILE A 195 10.70 -2.26 -16.70
CA ILE A 195 10.02 -2.23 -15.40
C ILE A 195 8.61 -2.83 -15.55
N TYR A 196 8.22 -3.66 -14.59
CA TYR A 196 6.95 -4.40 -14.53
C TYR A 196 6.45 -4.44 -13.08
N GLY A 197 5.18 -4.77 -12.86
CA GLY A 197 4.54 -4.72 -11.53
C GLY A 197 3.97 -3.34 -11.21
N LEU A 198 3.94 -2.96 -9.93
CA LEU A 198 3.05 -1.94 -9.35
C LEU A 198 1.56 -2.32 -9.51
N GLY A 199 0.68 -1.83 -8.64
CA GLY A 199 -0.73 -2.20 -8.68
C GLY A 199 -1.55 -1.75 -7.47
N GLU A 200 -2.88 -1.82 -7.54
CA GLU A 200 -3.65 -2.14 -8.75
C GLU A 200 -3.83 -0.91 -9.65
N HIS A 201 -3.66 -1.06 -10.98
CA HIS A 201 -3.75 0.04 -11.96
C HIS A 201 -4.09 -0.46 -13.37
N VAL A 202 -4.76 0.38 -14.17
CA VAL A 202 -4.93 0.14 -15.62
C VAL A 202 -3.76 0.76 -16.40
N HIS A 203 -2.62 0.07 -16.42
CA HIS A 203 -1.37 0.57 -17.03
C HIS A 203 -1.40 0.76 -18.57
N GLN A 204 -2.41 0.23 -19.27
CA GLN A 204 -2.53 0.11 -20.74
C GLN A 204 -1.45 -0.77 -21.43
N ASN A 205 -0.23 -0.80 -20.91
CA ASN A 205 0.87 -1.65 -21.36
C ASN A 205 1.47 -2.42 -20.17
N TYR A 206 1.95 -3.65 -20.38
CA TYR A 206 2.54 -4.45 -19.30
C TYR A 206 3.93 -3.97 -18.88
N ARG A 207 4.78 -3.57 -19.83
CA ARG A 207 6.02 -2.84 -19.54
C ARG A 207 5.67 -1.36 -19.29
N HIS A 208 6.14 -0.81 -18.19
CA HIS A 208 5.91 0.59 -17.84
C HIS A 208 6.46 1.57 -18.87
N ASP A 209 5.71 2.64 -19.10
CA ASP A 209 6.21 3.86 -19.71
C ASP A 209 6.96 4.67 -18.65
N THR A 210 8.26 4.92 -18.87
CA THR A 210 9.10 5.69 -17.94
C THR A 210 9.04 7.20 -18.18
N TYR A 211 8.25 7.69 -19.15
CA TYR A 211 8.21 9.11 -19.49
C TYR A 211 7.27 9.91 -18.56
N TRP A 212 7.82 10.29 -17.39
CA TRP A 212 7.20 11.16 -16.38
C TRP A 212 5.75 10.73 -16.03
N LYS A 213 5.61 9.49 -15.54
CA LYS A 213 4.34 8.82 -15.19
C LYS A 213 4.13 8.72 -13.70
N THR A 214 2.91 8.37 -13.30
CA THR A 214 2.45 8.47 -11.91
C THR A 214 1.36 7.44 -11.54
N TRP A 215 1.69 6.49 -10.65
CA TRP A 215 0.88 5.55 -9.82
C TRP A 215 1.54 5.24 -8.42
N PRO A 216 0.93 5.60 -7.24
CA PRO A 216 1.25 5.14 -5.90
C PRO A 216 0.40 3.89 -5.65
N ILE A 217 -0.06 3.66 -4.42
CA ILE A 217 -0.95 2.57 -4.04
C ILE A 217 -1.82 3.08 -2.87
N PHE A 218 -3.14 3.21 -3.07
CA PHE A 218 -4.12 3.47 -2.01
C PHE A 218 -5.43 2.78 -2.39
N THR A 219 -5.91 1.89 -1.53
CA THR A 219 -7.12 1.09 -1.75
C THR A 219 -8.36 1.98 -1.78
N ARG A 220 -9.07 2.00 -2.90
CA ARG A 220 -10.23 2.86 -3.14
C ARG A 220 -11.12 2.23 -4.20
N ASP A 221 -12.45 2.30 -4.02
CA ASP A 221 -13.41 1.93 -5.06
C ASP A 221 -13.45 3.00 -6.17
N SER A 222 -12.44 2.95 -7.05
CA SER A 222 -12.30 3.83 -8.21
C SER A 222 -11.19 3.34 -9.13
N PHE A 223 -11.22 3.75 -10.40
CA PHE A 223 -10.09 3.54 -11.32
C PHE A 223 -8.79 4.21 -10.80
N PRO A 224 -7.66 3.47 -10.58
CA PRO A 224 -6.45 3.99 -9.89
C PRO A 224 -5.50 4.92 -10.70
N ASN A 225 -4.64 5.72 -10.01
CA ASN A 225 -3.76 6.81 -10.54
C ASN A 225 -2.58 7.16 -9.56
N GLY A 226 -1.52 7.96 -9.90
CA GLY A 226 -0.93 9.04 -9.01
C GLY A 226 0.61 9.32 -8.67
N VAL A 227 1.61 8.42 -8.55
CA VAL A 227 3.05 8.72 -8.12
C VAL A 227 4.23 7.94 -8.81
N THR A 228 5.49 8.38 -8.70
CA THR A 228 6.28 8.68 -9.92
C THR A 228 7.31 7.67 -10.49
N LEU A 229 7.31 7.53 -11.83
CA LEU A 229 8.39 6.98 -12.69
C LEU A 229 8.97 8.07 -13.64
N GLN A 230 10.28 8.07 -13.87
CA GLN A 230 10.98 9.09 -14.69
C GLN A 230 12.02 8.52 -15.68
N PRO A 231 12.45 9.28 -16.72
CA PRO A 231 13.16 8.73 -17.88
C PRO A 231 14.61 8.26 -17.65
N ALA A 232 15.17 8.41 -16.44
CA ALA A 232 16.58 8.14 -16.13
C ALA A 232 16.96 6.66 -15.88
N PRO A 233 16.24 5.68 -16.47
CA PRO A 233 15.05 5.10 -15.86
C PRO A 233 15.15 5.04 -14.33
N ALA A 234 14.27 5.75 -13.63
CA ALA A 234 14.28 5.81 -12.17
C ALA A 234 12.87 5.82 -11.59
N VAL A 235 12.76 5.40 -10.33
CA VAL A 235 11.53 5.37 -9.52
C VAL A 235 11.68 6.30 -8.32
N THR A 236 10.62 7.03 -7.98
CA THR A 236 10.56 7.85 -6.76
C THR A 236 9.38 7.42 -5.90
N PHE A 237 9.66 6.73 -4.80
CA PHE A 237 8.67 6.38 -3.79
C PHE A 237 8.38 7.62 -2.93
N ARG A 238 7.09 7.91 -2.74
CA ARG A 238 6.58 8.96 -1.83
C ARG A 238 5.45 8.36 -1.00
N THR A 239 5.55 8.43 0.32
CA THR A 239 4.50 7.96 1.25
C THR A 239 4.26 8.97 2.36
N ILE A 240 3.05 8.96 2.93
CA ILE A 240 2.53 9.97 3.87
C ILE A 240 2.61 9.53 5.35
N GLY A 241 3.39 8.50 5.66
CA GLY A 241 3.55 7.99 7.01
C GLY A 241 4.35 6.70 7.08
N GLY A 242 4.39 6.09 8.27
CA GLY A 242 5.10 4.83 8.52
C GLY A 242 6.62 4.97 8.48
N VAL A 243 7.29 3.96 7.93
CA VAL A 243 8.75 3.84 7.77
C VAL A 243 9.11 3.56 6.31
N LEU A 244 10.39 3.63 5.95
CA LEU A 244 10.89 3.14 4.66
C LEU A 244 11.49 1.75 4.84
N ASP A 245 10.68 0.71 4.66
CA ASP A 245 11.06 -0.70 4.69
C ASP A 245 11.13 -1.23 3.25
N PHE A 246 12.26 -1.82 2.85
CA PHE A 246 12.57 -2.20 1.47
C PHE A 246 13.25 -3.57 1.38
N TYR A 247 12.74 -4.40 0.47
CA TYR A 247 13.33 -5.67 0.08
C TYR A 247 13.83 -5.58 -1.37
N ILE A 248 15.13 -5.79 -1.58
CA ILE A 248 15.73 -5.93 -2.91
C ILE A 248 15.98 -7.42 -3.15
N VAL A 249 15.23 -7.97 -4.11
CA VAL A 249 15.29 -9.38 -4.52
C VAL A 249 16.15 -9.52 -5.77
N PHE A 250 17.06 -10.50 -5.76
CA PHE A 250 17.99 -10.81 -6.83
C PHE A 250 17.56 -12.09 -7.57
N GLY A 251 17.83 -12.13 -8.87
CA GLY A 251 17.61 -13.31 -9.71
C GLY A 251 18.34 -13.19 -11.05
N TYR A 252 18.53 -14.33 -11.71
CA TYR A 252 19.07 -14.42 -13.06
C TYR A 252 17.96 -14.43 -14.12
N THR A 253 16.73 -14.83 -13.75
CA THR A 253 15.53 -14.73 -14.60
C THR A 253 14.39 -13.98 -13.87
N PRO A 254 13.40 -13.42 -14.58
CA PRO A 254 12.24 -12.77 -13.96
C PRO A 254 11.45 -13.71 -13.02
N GLU A 255 11.34 -14.99 -13.38
CA GLU A 255 10.60 -16.00 -12.62
C GLU A 255 11.27 -16.29 -11.27
N GLN A 256 12.61 -16.21 -11.21
CA GLN A 256 13.35 -16.32 -9.94
C GLN A 256 13.08 -15.13 -9.01
N VAL A 257 12.99 -13.91 -9.56
CA VAL A 257 12.64 -12.71 -8.78
C VAL A 257 11.21 -12.81 -8.23
N VAL A 258 10.26 -13.31 -9.04
CA VAL A 258 8.89 -13.60 -8.57
C VAL A 258 8.88 -14.70 -7.51
N ALA A 259 9.65 -15.76 -7.67
CA ALA A 259 9.70 -16.87 -6.72
C ALA A 259 10.29 -16.48 -5.34
N GLU A 260 11.35 -15.67 -5.32
CA GLU A 260 11.97 -15.14 -4.08
C GLU A 260 11.11 -14.05 -3.42
N PHE A 261 10.34 -13.29 -4.20
CA PHE A 261 9.32 -12.36 -3.68
C PHE A 261 8.15 -13.10 -3.02
N LEU A 262 7.63 -14.16 -3.65
CA LEU A 262 6.57 -15.00 -3.07
C LEU A 262 7.06 -15.85 -1.88
N GLU A 263 8.37 -16.14 -1.78
CA GLU A 263 8.97 -16.73 -0.58
C GLU A 263 9.07 -15.72 0.58
N LEU A 264 9.04 -14.42 0.31
CA LEU A 264 8.99 -13.36 1.33
C LEU A 264 7.55 -13.10 1.82
N ILE A 265 6.63 -12.79 0.90
CA ILE A 265 5.28 -12.29 1.25
C ILE A 265 4.23 -13.40 1.46
N GLY A 266 4.60 -14.66 1.20
CA GLY A 266 3.68 -15.79 1.15
C GLY A 266 3.38 -16.22 -0.29
N ARG A 267 3.42 -17.54 -0.50
CA ARG A 267 3.08 -18.15 -1.80
C ARG A 267 1.56 -18.19 -1.98
N PRO A 268 1.03 -18.01 -3.20
CA PRO A 268 -0.41 -18.09 -3.43
C PRO A 268 -0.95 -19.47 -3.02
N VAL A 269 -2.13 -19.47 -2.42
CA VAL A 269 -2.83 -20.71 -2.07
C VAL A 269 -3.13 -21.54 -3.33
N ILE A 270 -3.08 -22.87 -3.20
CA ILE A 270 -3.51 -23.75 -4.29
C ILE A 270 -5.04 -23.64 -4.43
N PRO A 271 -5.58 -23.18 -5.57
CA PRO A 271 -7.02 -23.01 -5.74
C PRO A 271 -7.71 -24.38 -5.77
N ALA A 272 -8.94 -24.45 -5.25
CA ALA A 272 -9.78 -25.63 -5.40
C ALA A 272 -10.09 -25.85 -6.89
N TYR A 273 -9.93 -27.07 -7.40
CA TYR A 273 -9.87 -27.35 -8.84
C TYR A 273 -11.07 -26.81 -9.64
N TRP A 274 -12.28 -26.86 -9.06
CA TRP A 274 -13.51 -26.32 -9.66
C TRP A 274 -13.47 -24.82 -9.96
N SER A 275 -12.64 -24.04 -9.25
CA SER A 275 -12.51 -22.59 -9.46
C SER A 275 -11.72 -22.24 -10.73
N LEU A 276 -11.06 -23.22 -11.36
CA LEU A 276 -10.47 -23.10 -12.70
C LEU A 276 -11.52 -23.25 -13.82
N GLY A 277 -12.73 -23.70 -13.46
CA GLY A 277 -13.88 -23.82 -14.37
C GLY A 277 -14.50 -22.48 -14.72
N PHE A 278 -15.43 -22.48 -15.69
CA PHE A 278 -16.10 -21.24 -16.10
C PHE A 278 -17.13 -20.79 -15.04
N GLN A 279 -17.18 -19.49 -14.82
CA GLN A 279 -17.94 -18.86 -13.74
C GLN A 279 -18.87 -17.79 -14.32
N LEU A 280 -20.10 -17.73 -13.84
CA LEU A 280 -21.13 -16.80 -14.34
C LEU A 280 -21.75 -16.02 -13.19
N SER A 281 -21.78 -14.71 -13.35
CA SER A 281 -22.35 -13.74 -12.42
C SER A 281 -23.04 -12.62 -13.18
N ARG A 282 -23.91 -11.88 -12.50
CA ARG A 282 -24.28 -10.50 -12.81
C ARG A 282 -24.69 -9.81 -11.51
N TRP A 283 -24.47 -8.51 -11.45
CA TRP A 283 -25.23 -7.67 -10.52
C TRP A 283 -26.70 -7.65 -10.92
N ASN A 284 -27.59 -7.85 -9.94
CA ASN A 284 -29.04 -7.77 -10.07
C ASN A 284 -29.65 -8.76 -11.10
N TYR A 285 -29.79 -10.02 -10.69
CA TYR A 285 -30.74 -10.95 -11.31
C TYR A 285 -32.19 -10.57 -10.96
N GLY A 286 -32.40 -9.96 -9.79
CA GLY A 286 -33.64 -9.37 -9.29
C GLY A 286 -34.58 -10.37 -8.61
N ASN A 287 -34.48 -11.66 -8.96
CA ASN A 287 -35.15 -12.77 -8.26
C ASN A 287 -34.55 -14.12 -8.68
N LEU A 288 -34.79 -15.14 -7.86
CA LEU A 288 -34.26 -16.50 -8.05
C LEU A 288 -34.77 -17.21 -9.32
N THR A 289 -35.91 -16.81 -9.89
CA THR A 289 -36.43 -17.42 -11.13
C THR A 289 -35.54 -17.07 -12.33
N GLU A 290 -35.02 -15.83 -12.41
CA GLU A 290 -34.09 -15.44 -13.47
C GLU A 290 -32.68 -16.05 -13.27
N VAL A 291 -32.25 -16.30 -12.02
CA VAL A 291 -31.04 -17.10 -11.76
C VAL A 291 -31.22 -18.53 -12.26
N LYS A 292 -32.31 -19.22 -11.88
CA LYS A 292 -32.64 -20.57 -12.35
C LYS A 292 -32.72 -20.63 -13.89
N ALA A 293 -33.45 -19.70 -14.51
CA ALA A 293 -33.53 -19.59 -15.97
C ALA A 293 -32.18 -19.27 -16.64
N THR A 294 -31.25 -18.61 -15.93
CA THR A 294 -29.87 -18.39 -16.40
C THR A 294 -29.03 -19.66 -16.34
N VAL A 295 -29.11 -20.43 -15.25
CA VAL A 295 -28.43 -21.72 -15.14
C VAL A 295 -28.92 -22.68 -16.22
N ASP A 296 -30.24 -22.86 -16.31
CA ASP A 296 -30.82 -23.90 -17.15
C ASP A 296 -30.65 -23.60 -18.65
N ARG A 297 -30.67 -22.32 -19.08
CA ARG A 297 -30.39 -21.97 -20.50
C ARG A 297 -28.94 -22.18 -20.92
N ASN A 298 -27.98 -22.03 -20.00
CA ASN A 298 -26.57 -22.32 -20.27
C ASN A 298 -26.29 -23.84 -20.26
N ARG A 299 -26.92 -24.58 -19.34
CA ARG A 299 -26.89 -26.05 -19.34
C ARG A 299 -27.51 -26.65 -20.61
N ALA A 300 -28.62 -26.09 -21.10
CA ALA A 300 -29.31 -26.57 -22.30
C ALA A 300 -28.46 -26.52 -23.58
N ILE A 301 -27.44 -25.66 -23.64
CA ILE A 301 -26.48 -25.59 -24.76
C ILE A 301 -25.17 -26.34 -24.47
N ASN A 302 -25.08 -27.06 -23.34
CA ASN A 302 -23.88 -27.76 -22.84
C ASN A 302 -22.66 -26.84 -22.70
N LEU A 303 -22.86 -25.59 -22.24
CA LEU A 303 -21.75 -24.71 -21.89
C LEU A 303 -20.96 -25.33 -20.72
N PRO A 304 -19.62 -25.52 -20.83
CA PRO A 304 -18.79 -25.84 -19.68
C PRO A 304 -18.94 -24.73 -18.65
N TYR A 305 -19.46 -25.06 -17.47
CA TYR A 305 -19.96 -24.07 -16.53
C TYR A 305 -20.00 -24.67 -15.12
N ASP A 306 -19.10 -24.23 -14.26
CA ASP A 306 -18.86 -24.81 -12.94
C ASP A 306 -19.53 -23.97 -11.85
N VAL A 307 -19.43 -22.63 -11.89
CA VAL A 307 -19.73 -21.77 -10.73
C VAL A 307 -20.82 -20.72 -11.01
N GLN A 308 -21.99 -20.84 -10.37
CA GLN A 308 -23.01 -19.78 -10.34
C GLN A 308 -22.75 -18.86 -9.14
N TYR A 309 -22.74 -17.55 -9.40
CA TYR A 309 -22.71 -16.50 -8.38
C TYR A 309 -24.12 -15.96 -8.14
N THR A 310 -24.42 -15.45 -6.95
CA THR A 310 -25.49 -14.44 -6.80
C THR A 310 -24.99 -13.23 -6.03
N ASP A 311 -25.30 -12.06 -6.60
CA ASP A 311 -24.95 -10.73 -6.13
C ASP A 311 -25.98 -10.22 -5.09
N ILE A 312 -25.81 -9.00 -4.57
CA ILE A 312 -26.51 -8.46 -3.38
C ILE A 312 -28.05 -8.47 -3.47
N ASP A 313 -28.62 -8.69 -4.65
CA ASP A 313 -30.06 -8.88 -4.82
C ASP A 313 -30.60 -10.16 -4.16
N TYR A 314 -29.74 -11.11 -3.77
CA TYR A 314 -30.15 -12.27 -2.96
C TYR A 314 -30.51 -11.90 -1.51
N MET A 315 -29.93 -10.82 -0.97
CA MET A 315 -30.02 -10.42 0.44
C MET A 315 -31.33 -9.70 0.78
N GLU A 316 -31.80 -9.80 2.03
CA GLU A 316 -32.93 -8.99 2.52
C GLU A 316 -32.47 -7.52 2.66
N ASP A 317 -33.03 -6.63 1.85
CA ASP A 317 -32.66 -5.20 1.78
C ASP A 317 -31.15 -4.90 1.63
N LYS A 318 -30.39 -5.85 1.05
CA LYS A 318 -28.92 -5.81 0.92
C LYS A 318 -28.16 -5.91 2.27
N LYS A 319 -28.77 -6.52 3.29
CA LYS A 319 -28.15 -6.81 4.58
C LYS A 319 -27.39 -8.15 4.55
N ILE A 320 -26.12 -8.13 4.91
CA ILE A 320 -25.27 -9.32 4.93
C ILE A 320 -25.77 -10.37 5.93
N PHE A 321 -25.40 -11.64 5.71
CA PHE A 321 -25.90 -12.81 6.46
C PHE A 321 -27.42 -13.04 6.41
N THR A 322 -28.15 -12.41 5.46
CA THR A 322 -29.58 -12.65 5.22
C THR A 322 -29.85 -13.14 3.79
N TYR A 323 -31.07 -13.59 3.51
CA TYR A 323 -31.58 -13.68 2.14
C TYR A 323 -33.06 -13.28 2.06
N ASP A 324 -33.48 -12.72 0.92
CA ASP A 324 -34.84 -12.26 0.66
C ASP A 324 -35.81 -13.45 0.64
N LYS A 325 -36.59 -13.57 1.73
CA LYS A 325 -37.56 -14.67 1.94
C LYS A 325 -38.79 -14.61 0.99
N VAL A 326 -38.85 -13.64 0.07
CA VAL A 326 -39.88 -13.52 -0.99
C VAL A 326 -39.27 -13.80 -2.37
N LYS A 327 -38.33 -12.95 -2.84
CA LYS A 327 -37.70 -13.05 -4.18
C LYS A 327 -36.73 -14.23 -4.31
N PHE A 328 -36.16 -14.66 -3.18
CA PHE A 328 -35.18 -15.75 -3.08
C PHE A 328 -35.63 -16.84 -2.08
N LYS A 329 -36.94 -17.02 -1.89
CA LYS A 329 -37.54 -17.99 -0.95
C LYS A 329 -36.97 -19.44 -1.02
N GLU A 330 -36.53 -19.88 -2.20
CA GLU A 330 -35.99 -21.22 -2.49
C GLU A 330 -34.45 -21.26 -2.59
N LEU A 331 -33.75 -20.27 -2.05
CA LEU A 331 -32.29 -20.16 -2.17
C LEU A 331 -31.51 -21.36 -1.59
N PRO A 332 -31.91 -21.96 -0.44
CA PRO A 332 -31.28 -23.18 0.06
C PRO A 332 -31.39 -24.34 -0.95
N GLN A 333 -32.61 -24.60 -1.43
CA GLN A 333 -32.88 -25.69 -2.39
C GLN A 333 -32.22 -25.46 -3.75
N PHE A 334 -31.93 -24.20 -4.11
CA PHE A 334 -31.16 -23.87 -5.31
C PHE A 334 -29.67 -24.15 -5.13
N ALA A 335 -29.09 -23.89 -3.96
CA ALA A 335 -27.72 -24.26 -3.65
C ALA A 335 -27.53 -25.80 -3.64
N ASP A 336 -28.52 -26.53 -3.11
CA ASP A 336 -28.58 -27.99 -3.20
C ASP A 336 -28.67 -28.47 -4.67
N TYR A 337 -29.56 -27.88 -5.48
CA TYR A 337 -29.72 -28.18 -6.92
C TYR A 337 -28.46 -27.91 -7.76
N LEU A 338 -27.64 -26.92 -7.39
CA LEU A 338 -26.35 -26.71 -8.05
C LEU A 338 -25.38 -27.85 -7.70
N ASN A 339 -25.28 -28.20 -6.42
CA ASN A 339 -24.43 -29.28 -5.91
C ASN A 339 -24.81 -30.67 -6.46
N GLU A 340 -26.10 -31.01 -6.50
CA GLU A 340 -26.62 -32.26 -7.12
C GLU A 340 -26.24 -32.41 -8.60
N LYS A 341 -25.91 -31.30 -9.28
CA LYS A 341 -25.55 -31.25 -10.69
C LYS A 341 -24.05 -31.04 -10.92
N GLY A 342 -23.24 -31.17 -9.87
CA GLY A 342 -21.78 -31.02 -9.92
C GLY A 342 -21.29 -29.57 -10.01
N GLN A 343 -22.19 -28.58 -9.98
CA GLN A 343 -21.83 -27.18 -9.95
C GLN A 343 -21.56 -26.68 -8.53
N LYS A 344 -20.97 -25.49 -8.45
CA LYS A 344 -20.63 -24.78 -7.23
C LYS A 344 -21.43 -23.49 -7.13
N TYR A 345 -21.74 -23.06 -5.91
CA TYR A 345 -22.52 -21.86 -5.65
C TYR A 345 -21.73 -20.85 -4.80
N ILE A 346 -21.65 -19.60 -5.27
CA ILE A 346 -20.95 -18.51 -4.57
C ILE A 346 -21.93 -17.37 -4.26
N LEU A 347 -21.84 -16.84 -3.04
CA LEU A 347 -22.56 -15.66 -2.59
C LEU A 347 -21.58 -14.49 -2.48
N ILE A 348 -21.99 -13.29 -2.90
CA ILE A 348 -21.29 -12.06 -2.51
C ILE A 348 -21.45 -11.81 -1.00
N LEU A 349 -20.45 -11.20 -0.37
CA LEU A 349 -20.56 -10.73 1.02
C LEU A 349 -19.75 -9.43 1.20
N ASP A 350 -20.48 -8.33 1.40
CA ASP A 350 -19.89 -7.03 1.74
C ASP A 350 -19.37 -7.03 3.20
N PRO A 351 -18.41 -6.17 3.58
CA PRO A 351 -17.98 -6.05 4.96
C PRO A 351 -18.98 -5.27 5.84
N ALA A 352 -19.70 -4.32 5.26
CA ALA A 352 -20.45 -3.30 6.00
C ALA A 352 -21.76 -3.86 6.58
N VAL A 353 -21.99 -3.63 7.88
CA VAL A 353 -23.14 -4.17 8.62
C VAL A 353 -24.15 -3.06 8.88
N ALA A 354 -25.38 -3.24 8.42
CA ALA A 354 -26.45 -2.26 8.61
C ALA A 354 -26.76 -2.02 10.09
N THR A 355 -26.90 -0.76 10.50
CA THR A 355 -27.50 -0.40 11.81
C THR A 355 -29.02 -0.55 11.80
N SER A 356 -29.62 -0.56 10.61
CA SER A 356 -31.07 -0.65 10.43
C SER A 356 -31.61 -2.06 10.69
N LYS A 357 -32.81 -2.10 11.26
CA LYS A 357 -33.58 -3.33 11.49
C LYS A 357 -33.97 -4.07 10.22
N ARG A 358 -34.37 -5.33 10.39
CA ARG A 358 -34.91 -6.20 9.34
C ARG A 358 -36.36 -5.87 8.99
N VAL A 359 -36.83 -6.46 7.88
CA VAL A 359 -38.19 -6.27 7.36
C VAL A 359 -39.21 -6.60 8.45
N GLY A 360 -40.23 -5.74 8.60
CA GLY A 360 -41.25 -5.89 9.64
C GLY A 360 -40.82 -5.47 11.05
N ASN A 361 -39.77 -4.65 11.21
CA ASN A 361 -39.25 -4.15 12.50
C ASN A 361 -38.66 -5.26 13.41
N ALA A 362 -38.30 -6.40 12.80
CA ALA A 362 -37.55 -7.47 13.44
C ALA A 362 -36.11 -7.02 13.81
N PRO A 363 -35.46 -7.67 14.79
CA PRO A 363 -34.03 -7.47 15.07
C PRO A 363 -33.15 -7.72 13.84
N TYR A 364 -31.90 -7.28 13.87
CA TYR A 364 -30.89 -7.69 12.89
C TYR A 364 -29.74 -8.33 13.65
N GLU A 365 -29.89 -9.64 13.89
CA GLU A 365 -29.18 -10.31 14.97
C GLU A 365 -27.67 -10.38 14.75
N SER A 366 -27.20 -10.21 13.50
CA SER A 366 -25.78 -10.09 13.16
C SER A 366 -25.16 -8.79 13.65
N TYR A 367 -25.89 -7.67 13.52
CA TYR A 367 -25.49 -6.38 14.11
C TYR A 367 -25.57 -6.43 15.65
N ASP A 368 -26.63 -7.04 16.19
CA ASP A 368 -26.79 -7.19 17.64
C ASP A 368 -25.65 -8.03 18.25
N ARG A 369 -25.24 -9.13 17.60
CA ARG A 369 -24.11 -9.98 18.04
C ARG A 369 -22.75 -9.32 17.89
N GLY A 370 -22.46 -8.65 16.77
CA GLY A 370 -21.18 -7.95 16.59
C GLY A 370 -21.00 -6.79 17.57
N THR A 371 -22.09 -6.08 17.88
CA THR A 371 -22.12 -5.04 18.91
C THR A 371 -21.89 -5.60 20.32
N ALA A 372 -22.36 -6.83 20.60
CA ALA A 372 -22.18 -7.47 21.90
C ALA A 372 -20.75 -7.96 22.19
N VAL A 373 -19.83 -7.88 21.22
CA VAL A 373 -18.42 -8.29 21.35
C VAL A 373 -17.43 -7.19 20.91
N ASP A 374 -17.88 -5.95 20.71
CA ASP A 374 -17.08 -4.83 20.23
C ASP A 374 -16.35 -5.13 18.89
N ALA A 375 -17.06 -5.73 17.92
CA ALA A 375 -16.50 -6.14 16.62
C ALA A 375 -16.19 -4.99 15.64
N TRP A 376 -16.45 -3.73 16.01
CA TRP A 376 -16.51 -2.60 15.07
C TRP A 376 -15.28 -1.69 15.10
N VAL A 377 -14.90 -1.17 13.93
CA VAL A 377 -14.04 0.01 13.81
C VAL A 377 -14.71 1.18 14.53
N THR A 378 -13.94 1.99 15.26
CA THR A 378 -14.45 3.11 16.06
C THR A 378 -13.97 4.47 15.56
N TYR A 379 -14.66 5.54 15.97
CA TYR A 379 -14.18 6.91 15.87
C TYR A 379 -12.94 7.14 16.76
N SER A 380 -12.31 8.32 16.65
CA SER A 380 -11.10 8.69 17.41
C SER A 380 -11.27 8.77 18.94
N ASP A 381 -12.44 8.46 19.49
CA ASP A 381 -12.65 8.26 20.94
C ASP A 381 -12.30 6.82 21.39
N GLY A 382 -12.08 5.91 20.45
CA GLY A 382 -11.78 4.49 20.68
C GLY A 382 -12.96 3.70 21.25
N LYS A 383 -14.20 4.17 21.07
CA LYS A 383 -15.39 3.57 21.70
C LYS A 383 -16.66 3.64 20.86
N THR A 384 -16.93 4.75 20.19
CA THR A 384 -18.14 4.91 19.40
C THR A 384 -17.93 4.25 18.03
N PRO A 385 -18.75 3.28 17.61
CA PRO A 385 -18.60 2.63 16.30
C PRO A 385 -18.63 3.65 15.15
N LEU A 386 -17.76 3.47 14.16
CA LEU A 386 -17.67 4.31 12.98
C LEU A 386 -18.91 4.10 12.11
N LEU A 387 -19.66 5.17 11.84
CA LEU A 387 -20.81 5.14 10.93
C LEU A 387 -20.42 5.62 9.52
N GLY A 388 -20.95 4.93 8.51
CA GLY A 388 -20.92 5.31 7.10
C GLY A 388 -22.20 4.86 6.39
N GLU A 389 -22.22 4.90 5.06
CA GLU A 389 -23.35 4.47 4.25
C GLU A 389 -22.87 3.54 3.12
N VAL A 390 -23.50 2.39 2.97
CA VAL A 390 -23.23 1.38 1.92
C VAL A 390 -24.59 0.82 1.44
N TRP A 391 -24.59 -0.24 0.63
CA TRP A 391 -25.78 -0.89 0.06
C TRP A 391 -27.04 -1.01 0.94
N PRO A 392 -27.01 -1.34 2.25
CA PRO A 392 -28.22 -1.41 3.09
C PRO A 392 -28.61 -0.09 3.80
N GLY A 393 -27.97 1.03 3.49
CA GLY A 393 -28.13 2.32 4.18
C GLY A 393 -26.99 2.58 5.17
N GLU A 394 -27.31 3.15 6.33
CA GLU A 394 -26.35 3.39 7.41
C GLU A 394 -25.72 2.07 7.91
N THR A 395 -24.40 2.05 8.01
CA THR A 395 -23.60 0.86 8.37
C THR A 395 -22.48 1.17 9.36
N VAL A 396 -22.17 0.18 10.20
CA VAL A 396 -20.86 0.04 10.87
C VAL A 396 -19.93 -0.85 10.07
N PHE A 397 -18.62 -0.75 10.34
CA PHE A 397 -17.58 -1.51 9.66
C PHE A 397 -16.87 -2.46 10.64
N PRO A 398 -16.72 -3.77 10.32
CA PRO A 398 -16.01 -4.69 11.19
C PRO A 398 -14.50 -4.43 11.23
N ASP A 399 -13.90 -4.49 12.41
CA ASP A 399 -12.45 -4.43 12.59
C ASP A 399 -11.83 -5.81 12.44
N TYR A 400 -11.57 -6.22 11.20
CA TYR A 400 -10.91 -7.50 10.88
C TYR A 400 -9.48 -7.64 11.44
N THR A 401 -8.91 -6.62 12.11
CA THR A 401 -7.65 -6.75 12.87
C THR A 401 -7.86 -7.25 14.30
N SER A 402 -9.11 -7.21 14.79
CA SER A 402 -9.52 -7.67 16.13
C SER A 402 -9.98 -9.13 16.13
N GLN A 403 -9.48 -9.94 17.08
CA GLN A 403 -9.91 -11.33 17.24
C GLN A 403 -11.42 -11.46 17.50
N ASN A 404 -12.02 -10.52 18.24
CA ASN A 404 -13.46 -10.51 18.51
C ASN A 404 -14.28 -10.42 17.23
N CYS A 405 -13.82 -9.61 16.27
CA CYS A 405 -14.44 -9.50 14.94
C CYS A 405 -14.24 -10.76 14.12
N ILE A 406 -13.06 -11.37 14.16
CA ILE A 406 -12.76 -12.63 13.45
C ILE A 406 -13.66 -13.76 13.96
N ASP A 407 -13.77 -13.91 15.28
CA ASP A 407 -14.61 -14.94 15.91
C ASP A 407 -16.10 -14.72 15.62
N TRP A 408 -16.58 -13.47 15.68
CA TRP A 408 -17.94 -13.09 15.28
C TRP A 408 -18.22 -13.41 13.80
N TRP A 409 -17.34 -12.97 12.89
CA TRP A 409 -17.52 -13.18 11.44
C TRP A 409 -17.55 -14.67 11.07
N VAL A 410 -16.76 -15.50 11.75
CA VAL A 410 -16.77 -16.96 11.59
C VAL A 410 -18.08 -17.59 12.10
N ASP A 411 -18.63 -17.11 13.21
CA ASP A 411 -19.94 -17.55 13.72
C ASP A 411 -21.11 -17.14 12.81
N GLU A 412 -21.13 -15.89 12.33
CA GLU A 412 -22.11 -15.43 11.33
C GLU A 412 -22.04 -16.23 10.03
N TYR A 413 -20.83 -16.51 9.54
CA TYR A 413 -20.63 -17.35 8.36
C TYR A 413 -21.14 -18.78 8.57
N GLN A 414 -20.88 -19.39 9.72
CA GLN A 414 -21.41 -20.72 10.05
C GLN A 414 -22.94 -20.74 10.14
N ARG A 415 -23.58 -19.65 10.61
CA ARG A 415 -25.04 -19.49 10.59
C ARG A 415 -25.57 -19.40 9.15
N LEU A 416 -24.98 -18.54 8.30
CA LEU A 416 -25.38 -18.41 6.90
C LEU A 416 -25.19 -19.72 6.11
N TYR A 417 -24.06 -20.40 6.30
CA TYR A 417 -23.80 -21.72 5.71
C TYR A 417 -24.73 -22.80 6.26
N THR A 418 -25.30 -22.63 7.45
CA THR A 418 -26.33 -23.53 7.98
C THR A 418 -27.64 -23.39 7.21
N GLU A 419 -28.07 -22.16 6.86
CA GLU A 419 -29.26 -21.92 6.02
C GLU A 419 -29.04 -22.19 4.52
N ILE A 420 -27.88 -21.87 3.94
CA ILE A 420 -27.60 -21.98 2.50
C ILE A 420 -26.30 -22.74 2.24
N LYS A 421 -26.34 -23.87 1.53
CA LYS A 421 -25.17 -24.70 1.19
C LYS A 421 -24.37 -24.17 -0.01
N HIS A 422 -23.85 -22.95 0.14
CA HIS A 422 -22.89 -22.34 -0.77
C HIS A 422 -21.46 -22.87 -0.53
N ASP A 423 -20.63 -22.82 -1.55
CA ASP A 423 -19.30 -23.46 -1.59
C ASP A 423 -18.14 -22.51 -1.27
N ALA A 424 -18.30 -21.22 -1.56
CA ALA A 424 -17.34 -20.18 -1.22
C ALA A 424 -18.03 -18.79 -1.18
N LEU A 425 -17.31 -17.80 -0.66
CA LEU A 425 -17.71 -16.39 -0.66
C LEU A 425 -16.96 -15.59 -1.72
N TRP A 426 -17.62 -14.55 -2.22
CA TRP A 426 -17.01 -13.45 -2.95
C TRP A 426 -17.06 -12.20 -2.07
N ILE A 427 -15.96 -11.90 -1.39
CA ILE A 427 -15.85 -10.67 -0.60
C ILE A 427 -15.64 -9.47 -1.53
N VAL A 428 -16.38 -8.38 -1.28
CA VAL A 428 -16.36 -7.14 -2.07
C VAL A 428 -16.38 -5.94 -1.14
N SER A 429 -15.64 -4.90 -1.47
CA SER A 429 -15.69 -3.62 -0.77
C SER A 429 -15.88 -2.48 -1.78
N GLN A 430 -17.12 -2.08 -1.99
CA GLN A 430 -17.47 -0.82 -2.66
C GLN A 430 -17.63 0.29 -1.61
N PHE A 431 -17.14 1.50 -1.92
CA PHE A 431 -16.91 2.60 -0.97
C PHE A 431 -17.03 3.99 -1.62
#